data_AF-A0A520HLZ0-F1
#
_entry.id   AF-A0A520HLZ0-F1
#
_cell.length_a   1.000
_cell.length_b   1.000
_cell.length_c   1.000
_cell.angle_alpha   90.00
_cell.angle_beta   90.00
_cell.angle_gamma   90.00
#
_symmetry.space_group_name_H-M   'P 1'
#
loop_
_entity.id
_entity.type
_entity.pdbx_description
1 polymer ?
#
loop_
_entity_poly.entity_id
_entity_poly.type
_entity_poly.pdbx_seq_one_letter_code
_entity_poly.pdbx_strand_id
1 'polypeptide(L)'
;VQGVGARVALAILSALEPNDLARAIASGDKAMVARANGVGPKLAQRIVMELKDKTGGIALAPGSATIAAPAGASADAVSALLNLGFRPAEAGAAVAAAEEELGESASLDALVRLALRKASK
;
A
#
# COMPACT_ATOMS: atom_id res chain seq x y z
N VAL A 1 -11.48 -8.35 -3.30
CA VAL A 1 -11.68 -9.13 -4.54
C VAL A 1 -12.90 -10.01 -4.38
N GLN A 2 -13.92 -9.82 -5.21
CA GLN A 2 -15.15 -10.63 -5.14
C GLN A 2 -14.86 -12.11 -5.45
N GLY A 3 -15.20 -13.01 -4.53
CA GLY A 3 -14.93 -14.46 -4.67
C GLY A 3 -13.65 -14.95 -3.98
N VAL A 4 -12.90 -14.07 -3.30
CA VAL A 4 -11.78 -14.46 -2.43
C VAL A 4 -12.25 -14.42 -0.98
N GLY A 5 -12.34 -15.60 -0.35
CA GLY A 5 -12.56 -15.75 1.10
C GLY A 5 -11.28 -16.16 1.83
N ALA A 6 -11.36 -16.30 3.16
CA ALA A 6 -10.20 -16.60 4.02
C ALA A 6 -9.40 -17.83 3.57
N ARG A 7 -10.07 -18.92 3.19
CA ARG A 7 -9.41 -20.16 2.71
C ARG A 7 -8.57 -19.94 1.45
N VAL A 8 -9.11 -19.19 0.49
CA VAL A 8 -8.41 -18.89 -0.77
C VAL A 8 -7.27 -17.93 -0.53
N ALA A 9 -7.46 -16.91 0.30
CA ALA A 9 -6.41 -15.97 0.68
C ALA A 9 -5.23 -16.70 1.35
N LEU A 10 -5.52 -17.62 2.28
CA LEU A 10 -4.49 -18.43 2.92
C LEU A 10 -3.77 -19.31 1.90
N ALA A 11 -4.50 -19.99 1.01
CA ALA A 11 -3.90 -20.83 -0.04
C ALA A 11 -2.97 -20.03 -0.98
N ILE A 12 -3.29 -18.77 -1.26
CA ILE A 12 -2.42 -17.87 -2.02
C ILE A 12 -1.14 -17.58 -1.24
N LEU A 13 -1.23 -17.18 0.02
CA LEU A 13 -0.07 -16.88 0.86
C LEU A 13 0.75 -18.12 1.26
N SER A 14 0.18 -19.32 1.13
CA SER A 14 0.91 -20.59 1.27
C SER A 14 1.66 -21.00 -0.01
N ALA A 15 1.25 -20.48 -1.18
CA ALA A 15 1.84 -20.83 -2.46
C ALA A 15 2.80 -19.76 -3.00
N LEU A 16 2.64 -18.50 -2.58
CA LEU A 16 3.45 -17.37 -2.99
C LEU A 16 3.90 -16.58 -1.76
N GLU A 17 5.16 -16.15 -1.74
CA GLU A 17 5.57 -15.14 -0.79
C GLU A 17 4.84 -13.81 -1.05
N PRO A 18 4.65 -12.95 -0.03
CA PRO A 18 3.97 -11.66 -0.20
C PRO A 18 4.56 -10.79 -1.30
N ASN A 19 5.89 -10.78 -1.43
CA ASN A 19 6.59 -10.02 -2.45
C ASN A 19 6.36 -10.58 -3.85
N ASP A 20 6.35 -11.90 -3.99
CA ASP A 20 6.04 -12.58 -5.24
C ASP A 20 4.60 -12.31 -5.68
N LEU A 21 3.66 -12.33 -4.74
CA LEU A 21 2.26 -11.96 -4.99
C LEU A 21 2.16 -10.48 -5.44
N ALA A 22 2.85 -9.57 -4.76
CA ALA A 22 2.86 -8.15 -5.14
C ALA A 22 3.43 -7.94 -6.55
N ARG A 23 4.54 -8.61 -6.89
CA ARG A 23 5.14 -8.57 -8.23
C ARG A 23 4.23 -9.18 -9.29
N ALA A 24 3.56 -10.29 -8.99
CA ALA A 24 2.58 -10.90 -9.89
C ALA A 24 1.41 -9.96 -10.17
N ILE A 25 0.89 -9.27 -9.16
CA ILE A 25 -0.19 -8.28 -9.30
C ILE A 25 0.29 -7.08 -10.16
N ALA A 26 1.46 -6.52 -9.84
CA ALA A 26 2.00 -5.35 -10.53
C ALA A 26 2.27 -5.64 -12.02
N SER A 27 2.86 -6.80 -12.33
CA SER A 27 3.19 -7.24 -13.69
C SER A 27 2.01 -7.80 -14.48
N GLY A 28 0.88 -8.09 -13.83
CA GLY A 28 -0.27 -8.69 -14.49
C GLY A 28 -0.20 -10.22 -14.62
N ASP A 29 0.72 -10.89 -13.93
CA ASP A 29 0.96 -12.33 -14.01
C ASP A 29 -0.11 -13.15 -13.28
N LYS A 30 -1.25 -13.32 -13.94
CA LYS A 30 -2.35 -14.19 -13.49
C LYS A 30 -1.95 -15.66 -13.40
N ALA A 31 -0.96 -16.13 -14.16
CA ALA A 31 -0.56 -17.53 -14.13
C ALA A 31 0.16 -17.87 -12.83
N MET A 32 0.98 -16.93 -12.33
CA MET A 32 1.63 -17.04 -11.04
C MET A 32 0.60 -17.09 -9.89
N VAL A 33 -0.43 -16.24 -9.91
CA VAL A 33 -1.51 -16.24 -8.91
C VAL A 33 -2.37 -17.51 -8.98
N ALA A 34 -2.57 -18.08 -10.18
CA ALA A 34 -3.36 -19.30 -10.38
C ALA A 34 -2.69 -20.59 -9.87
N ARG A 35 -1.42 -20.53 -9.41
CA ARG A 35 -0.75 -21.68 -8.78
C ARG A 35 -1.33 -22.03 -7.41
N ALA A 36 -2.02 -21.08 -6.78
CA ALA A 36 -2.64 -21.28 -5.49
C ALA A 36 -3.87 -22.22 -5.58
N ASN A 37 -3.96 -23.15 -4.63
CA ASN A 37 -5.08 -24.10 -4.57
C ASN A 37 -6.42 -23.37 -4.43
N GLY A 38 -7.36 -23.67 -5.34
CA GLY A 38 -8.68 -23.03 -5.38
C GLY A 38 -8.73 -21.70 -6.15
N VAL A 39 -7.64 -21.29 -6.80
CA VAL A 39 -7.60 -20.10 -7.66
C VAL A 39 -7.65 -20.51 -9.13
N GLY A 40 -8.85 -20.46 -9.72
CA GLY A 40 -9.03 -20.70 -11.15
C GLY A 40 -8.66 -19.49 -12.03
N PRO A 41 -8.58 -19.65 -13.37
CA PRO A 41 -8.13 -18.60 -14.29
C PRO A 41 -8.93 -17.29 -14.21
N LYS A 42 -10.25 -17.40 -14.06
CA LYS A 42 -11.15 -16.24 -13.91
C LYS A 42 -10.90 -15.49 -12.59
N LEU A 43 -10.66 -16.23 -11.51
CA LEU A 43 -10.39 -15.64 -10.21
C LEU A 43 -9.00 -14.99 -10.19
N ALA A 44 -7.99 -15.65 -10.76
CA ALA A 44 -6.65 -15.09 -10.89
C ALA A 44 -6.64 -13.77 -11.68
N GLN A 45 -7.34 -13.74 -12.83
CA GLN A 45 -7.49 -12.50 -13.60
C GLN A 45 -8.15 -11.39 -12.79
N ARG A 46 -9.24 -11.71 -12.07
CA ARG A 46 -9.95 -10.74 -11.22
C ARG A 46 -9.07 -10.22 -10.08
N ILE A 47 -8.33 -11.12 -9.40
CA ILE A 47 -7.39 -10.76 -8.33
C ILE A 47 -6.37 -9.76 -8.86
N VAL A 48 -5.71 -10.07 -9.97
CA VAL A 48 -4.69 -9.22 -10.56
C VAL A 48 -5.28 -7.87 -10.99
N MET A 49 -6.41 -7.84 -11.68
CA MET A 49 -7.02 -6.59 -12.14
C MET A 49 -7.50 -5.71 -10.98
N GLU A 50 -8.29 -6.25 -10.05
CA GLU A 50 -8.83 -5.47 -8.94
C GLU A 50 -7.76 -5.01 -7.94
N LEU A 51 -6.69 -5.79 -7.76
CA LEU A 51 -5.63 -5.44 -6.83
C LEU A 51 -4.60 -4.52 -7.46
N LYS A 52 -4.32 -4.61 -8.77
CA LYS A 52 -3.37 -3.72 -9.44
C LYS A 52 -3.72 -2.24 -9.23
N ASP A 53 -5.01 -1.91 -9.24
CA ASP A 53 -5.50 -0.56 -9.00
C ASP A 53 -5.44 -0.13 -7.52
N LYS A 54 -5.33 -1.09 -6.59
CA LYS A 54 -5.38 -0.88 -5.13
C LYS A 54 -4.02 -1.01 -4.44
N THR A 55 -3.08 -1.74 -5.04
CA THR A 55 -1.74 -2.00 -4.47
C THR A 55 -0.74 -0.89 -4.72
N GLY A 56 -1.09 0.15 -5.48
CA GLY A 56 -0.20 1.29 -5.78
C GLY A 56 0.34 2.05 -4.56
N GLY A 57 -0.22 1.83 -3.36
CA GLY A 57 0.29 2.37 -2.08
C GLY A 57 0.95 1.34 -1.15
N ILE A 58 1.04 0.07 -1.54
CA ILE A 58 1.60 -1.00 -0.70
C ILE A 58 3.05 -1.24 -1.15
N ALA A 59 3.99 -0.54 -0.52
CA ALA A 59 5.43 -0.77 -0.72
C ALA A 59 5.86 -2.10 -0.07
N LEU A 60 5.56 -3.22 -0.73
CA LEU A 60 6.11 -4.54 -0.41
C LEU A 60 7.43 -4.72 -1.17
N ALA A 61 8.49 -4.06 -0.70
CA ALA A 61 9.84 -4.27 -1.19
C ALA A 61 10.72 -4.78 -0.04
N PRO A 62 11.29 -5.99 -0.12
CA PRO A 62 12.39 -6.37 0.74
C PRO A 62 13.68 -5.82 0.10
N GLY A 63 14.29 -4.82 0.74
CA GLY A 63 15.68 -4.45 0.43
C GLY A 63 15.92 -3.41 -0.66
N SER A 64 14.93 -2.62 -1.07
CA SER A 64 15.25 -1.35 -1.75
C SER A 64 15.60 -0.34 -0.66
N ALA A 65 16.77 0.31 -0.78
CA ALA A 65 17.25 1.32 0.14
C ALA A 65 16.09 2.21 0.64
N THR A 66 15.92 2.22 1.96
CA THR A 66 14.91 2.99 2.66
C THR A 66 15.09 4.47 2.32
N ILE A 67 14.37 4.96 1.31
CA ILE A 67 13.62 6.19 1.59
C ILE A 67 12.66 5.72 2.66
N ALA A 68 12.91 6.12 3.91
CA ALA A 68 12.15 5.68 5.07
C ALA A 68 10.67 5.73 4.69
N ALA A 69 10.06 4.54 4.54
CA ALA A 69 8.61 4.48 4.53
C ALA A 69 8.22 5.05 5.89
N PRO A 70 7.35 6.06 5.92
CA PRO A 70 7.02 6.71 7.17
C PRO A 70 6.52 5.63 8.13
N ALA A 71 7.25 5.42 9.24
CA ALA A 71 6.91 4.44 10.25
C ALA A 71 6.42 5.19 11.48
N GLY A 72 5.39 4.68 12.16
CA GLY A 72 4.76 5.40 13.25
C GLY A 72 3.91 6.58 12.76
N ALA A 73 3.99 7.73 13.45
CA ALA A 73 3.07 8.85 13.29
C ALA A 73 2.99 9.42 11.86
N SER A 74 4.04 9.28 11.04
CA SER A 74 4.06 9.76 9.66
C SER A 74 3.20 8.89 8.73
N ALA A 75 3.18 7.56 8.89
CA ALA A 75 2.31 6.67 8.09
C ALA A 75 0.84 6.88 8.41
N ASP A 76 0.55 7.06 9.69
CA ASP A 76 -0.80 7.36 10.19
C ASP A 76 -1.27 8.72 9.66
N ALA A 77 -0.38 9.72 9.59
CA ALA A 77 -0.69 11.03 9.02
C ALA A 77 -1.00 10.94 7.52
N VAL A 78 -0.22 10.20 6.73
CA VAL A 78 -0.51 9.99 5.30
C VAL A 78 -1.86 9.30 5.12
N SER A 79 -2.14 8.27 5.92
CA SER A 79 -3.42 7.55 5.89
C SER A 79 -4.60 8.45 6.25
N ALA A 80 -4.43 9.35 7.23
CA ALA A 80 -5.43 10.34 7.59
C ALA A 80 -5.72 11.30 6.42
N LEU A 81 -4.70 11.85 5.77
CA LEU A 81 -4.87 12.75 4.62
C LEU A 81 -5.57 12.04 3.44
N LEU A 82 -5.20 10.79 3.15
CA LEU A 82 -5.88 9.98 2.13
C LEU A 82 -7.39 9.82 2.44
N ASN A 83 -7.73 9.55 3.70
CA ASN A 83 -9.13 9.44 4.13
C ASN A 83 -9.90 10.77 4.07
N LEU A 84 -9.21 11.91 4.13
CA LEU A 84 -9.76 13.24 3.90
C LEU A 84 -9.94 13.58 2.41
N GLY A 85 -9.46 12.73 1.50
CA GLY A 85 -9.64 12.87 0.05
C GLY A 85 -8.43 13.44 -0.69
N PHE A 86 -7.29 13.63 -0.02
CA PHE A 86 -6.05 14.07 -0.66
C PHE A 86 -5.48 12.97 -1.57
N ARG A 87 -4.81 13.37 -2.66
CA ARG A 87 -4.18 12.42 -3.58
C ARG A 87 -2.95 11.78 -2.93
N PRO A 88 -2.58 10.52 -3.24
CA PRO A 88 -1.44 9.85 -2.61
C PRO A 88 -0.11 10.60 -2.71
N ALA A 89 0.20 11.17 -3.87
CA ALA A 89 1.42 11.95 -4.06
C ALA A 89 1.43 13.24 -3.23
N GLU A 90 0.29 13.88 -3.10
CA GLU A 90 0.11 15.12 -2.34
C GLU A 90 0.17 14.86 -0.83
N ALA A 91 -0.53 13.84 -0.35
CA ALA A 91 -0.51 13.41 1.05
C ALA A 91 0.90 13.02 1.50
N GLY A 92 1.61 12.22 0.68
CA GLY A 92 2.99 11.81 0.98
C GLY A 92 3.95 13.01 1.04
N ALA A 93 3.89 13.91 0.06
CA ALA A 93 4.76 15.09 0.02
C ALA A 93 4.49 16.05 1.20
N ALA A 94 3.22 16.28 1.53
CA ALA A 94 2.83 17.18 2.62
C ALA A 94 3.28 16.66 3.99
N VAL A 95 3.17 15.35 4.23
CA VAL A 95 3.62 14.73 5.49
C VAL A 95 5.14 14.69 5.57
N ALA A 96 5.85 14.35 4.49
CA ALA A 96 7.32 14.38 4.48
C ALA A 96 7.86 15.77 4.79
N ALA A 97 7.27 16.82 4.19
CA ALA A 97 7.65 18.20 4.48
C ALA A 97 7.25 18.67 5.89
N ALA A 98 6.28 18.02 6.54
CA ALA A 98 5.93 18.27 7.93
C ALA A 98 6.88 17.57 8.90
N GLU A 99 7.30 16.34 8.57
CA GLU A 99 8.26 15.54 9.33
C GLU A 99 9.67 16.16 9.32
N GLU A 100 10.11 16.69 8.17
CA GLU A 100 11.38 17.42 8.07
C GLU A 100 11.42 18.68 8.97
N GLU A 101 10.27 19.35 9.14
CA GLU A 101 10.17 20.58 9.93
C GLU A 101 10.00 20.30 11.44
N LEU A 102 9.23 19.28 11.80
CA LEU A 102 8.93 18.94 13.20
C LEU A 102 9.93 17.95 13.81
N GLY A 103 10.71 17.27 12.96
CA GLY A 103 11.67 16.23 13.34
C GLY A 103 11.02 14.85 13.51
N GLU A 104 11.89 13.84 13.62
CA GLU A 104 11.53 12.40 13.64
C GLU A 104 10.68 11.98 14.86
N SER A 105 10.64 12.82 15.92
CA SER A 105 9.85 12.60 17.14
C SER A 105 8.50 13.32 17.13
N ALA A 106 8.06 13.85 15.98
CA ALA A 106 6.82 14.59 15.87
C ALA A 106 5.59 13.72 16.19
N SER A 107 4.65 14.29 16.95
CA SER A 107 3.39 13.60 17.24
C SER A 107 2.48 13.57 16.00
N LEU A 108 1.61 12.56 15.94
CA LEU A 108 0.62 12.41 14.86
C LEU A 108 -0.24 13.67 14.67
N ASP A 109 -0.76 14.26 15.75
CA ASP A 109 -1.59 15.47 15.67
C ASP A 109 -0.80 16.66 15.08
N ALA A 110 0.48 16.82 15.45
CA ALA A 110 1.33 17.87 14.90
C ALA A 110 1.61 17.66 13.40
N LEU A 111 1.93 16.42 13.00
CA LEU A 111 2.16 16.06 11.60
C LEU A 111 0.91 16.29 10.75
N VAL A 112 -0.26 15.83 11.18
CA VAL A 112 -1.52 15.99 10.43
C VAL A 112 -1.85 17.47 10.25
N ARG A 113 -1.75 18.29 11.30
CA ARG A 113 -2.05 19.72 11.23
C ARG A 113 -1.12 20.46 10.27
N LEU A 114 0.18 20.18 10.34
CA LEU A 114 1.16 20.84 9.49
C LEU A 114 1.04 20.35 8.04
N ALA A 115 0.84 19.05 7.82
CA ALA A 115 0.62 18.48 6.50
C ALA A 115 -0.63 19.07 5.82
N LEU A 116 -1.75 19.22 6.54
CA LEU A 116 -2.95 19.87 6.01
C LEU A 116 -2.70 21.31 5.57
N ARG A 117 -1.92 22.08 6.35
CA ARG A 117 -1.53 23.46 5.97
C ARG A 117 -0.67 23.50 4.71
N LYS A 118 0.20 22.49 4.53
CA LYS A 118 1.09 22.39 3.36
C LYS A 118 0.35 21.89 2.11
N ALA A 119 -0.62 20.99 2.27
CA ALA A 119 -1.41 20.45 1.16
C ALA A 119 -2.48 21.42 0.63
N SER A 120 -2.99 22.32 1.49
CA SER A 120 -4.05 23.27 1.11
C SER A 120 -3.52 24.55 0.42
N LYS A 121 -2.26 24.54 -0.01
CA LYS A 121 -1.56 25.72 -0.55
C LYS A 121 -1.15 25.46 -1.99
#